data_AF-A0A3D5BZ19-F1
#
_entry.id   AF-A0A3D5BZ19-F1
#
_cell.length_a   1.000
_cell.length_b   1.000
_cell.length_c   1.000
_cell.angle_alpha   90.00
_cell.angle_beta   90.00
_cell.angle_gamma   90.00
#
_symmetry.space_group_name_H-M   'P 1'
#
loop_
_entity.id
_entity.type
_entity.pdbx_description
1 polymer ?
#
loop_
_entity_poly.entity_id
_entity_poly.type
_entity_poly.pdbx_seq_one_letter_code
_entity_poly.pdbx_strand_id
1 'polypeptide(L)'
;GEAARQGPEVVFILAAFLTAQIGLLNLLPWPGLDGGRLIFVAIEIISGRRVPPDREVGFHLVGIMLLLILVVAITIGDLQRLGSN
;
A
#
# COMPACT_ATOMS: atom_id res chain seq x y z
N GLY A 1 6.65 -24.36 -1.55
CA GLY A 1 5.52 -25.16 -1.07
C GLY A 1 5.92 -26.08 0.07
N GLU A 2 6.47 -25.50 1.15
CA GLU A 2 6.87 -26.24 2.35
C GLU A 2 5.90 -25.99 3.51
N ALA A 3 5.32 -24.79 3.59
CA ALA A 3 4.21 -24.49 4.51
C ALA A 3 2.95 -25.36 4.27
N ALA A 4 2.67 -25.73 3.01
CA ALA A 4 1.56 -26.62 2.66
C ALA A 4 1.79 -28.09 3.10
N ARG A 5 3.04 -28.48 3.37
CA ARG A 5 3.40 -29.83 3.85
C ARG A 5 3.34 -29.96 5.38
N GLN A 6 3.22 -28.86 6.12
CA GLN A 6 3.13 -28.85 7.59
C GLN A 6 1.68 -28.87 8.12
N GLY A 7 0.71 -29.22 7.28
CA GLY A 7 -0.70 -29.27 7.66
C GLY A 7 -1.42 -27.92 7.53
N PRO A 8 -2.76 -27.92 7.51
CA PRO A 8 -3.56 -26.71 7.25
C PRO A 8 -3.34 -25.60 8.29
N GLU A 9 -2.97 -25.95 9.52
CA GLU A 9 -2.74 -25.00 10.62
C GLU A 9 -1.64 -23.98 10.32
N VAL A 10 -0.50 -24.42 9.77
CA VAL A 10 0.61 -23.53 9.41
C VAL A 10 0.20 -22.55 8.31
N VAL A 11 -0.61 -23.00 7.36
CA VAL A 11 -1.13 -22.15 6.28
C VAL A 11 -2.07 -21.08 6.84
N PHE A 12 -2.95 -21.41 7.79
CA PHE A 12 -3.83 -20.44 8.43
C PHE A 12 -3.07 -19.41 9.25
N ILE A 13 -2.07 -19.83 10.04
CA ILE A 13 -1.22 -18.91 10.82
C ILE A 13 -0.45 -17.97 9.90
N LEU A 14 0.14 -18.50 8.82
CA LEU A 14 0.83 -17.69 7.82
C LEU A 14 -0.12 -16.71 7.14
N ALA A 15 -1.30 -17.15 6.73
CA ALA A 15 -2.31 -16.30 6.10
C ALA A 15 -2.75 -15.18 7.05
N ALA A 16 -3.09 -15.50 8.30
CA ALA A 16 -3.48 -14.52 9.31
C ALA A 16 -2.37 -13.49 9.56
N PHE A 17 -1.11 -13.95 9.66
CA PHE A 17 0.04 -13.07 9.84
C PHE A 17 0.25 -12.13 8.64
N LEU A 18 0.22 -12.66 7.42
CA LEU A 18 0.35 -11.85 6.20
C LEU A 18 -0.80 -10.85 6.05
N THR A 19 -2.04 -11.28 6.29
CA THR A 19 -3.21 -10.39 6.25
C THR A 19 -3.11 -9.29 7.30
N ALA A 20 -2.65 -9.59 8.52
CA ALA A 20 -2.46 -8.57 9.55
C ALA A 20 -1.41 -7.53 9.13
N GLN A 21 -0.30 -7.96 8.52
CA GLN A 21 0.75 -7.07 8.04
C GLN A 21 0.26 -6.17 6.90
N ILE A 22 -0.41 -6.74 5.90
CA ILE A 22 -0.98 -5.98 4.78
C ILE A 22 -2.08 -5.04 5.29
N GLY A 23 -2.93 -5.50 6.21
CA GLY A 23 -3.98 -4.67 6.82
C GLY A 23 -3.41 -3.49 7.60
N LEU A 24 -2.34 -3.70 8.37
CA LEU A 24 -1.65 -2.64 9.10
C LEU A 24 -1.03 -1.62 8.14
N LEU A 25 -0.37 -2.08 7.08
CA LEU A 25 0.19 -1.20 6.05
C LEU A 25 -0.92 -0.40 5.34
N ASN A 26 -2.04 -1.04 5.00
CA ASN A 26 -3.16 -0.35 4.36
C ASN A 26 -3.82 0.69 5.28
N LEU A 27 -3.73 0.55 6.60
CA LEU A 27 -4.29 1.55 7.54
C LEU A 27 -3.42 2.81 7.66
N LEU A 28 -2.19 2.78 7.14
CA LEU A 28 -1.31 3.95 7.17
C LEU A 28 -1.86 5.12 6.35
N PRO A 29 -1.53 6.37 6.74
CA PRO A 29 -1.96 7.61 6.09
C PRO A 29 -1.25 7.85 4.74
N TRP A 30 -1.08 6.83 3.90
CA TRP A 30 -0.31 6.94 2.65
C TRP A 30 -1.24 7.14 1.43
N PRO A 31 -0.93 8.08 0.52
CA PRO A 31 -1.70 8.26 -0.71
C PRO A 31 -1.62 7.02 -1.61
N GLY A 32 -2.77 6.47 -2.00
CA GLY A 32 -2.85 5.20 -2.76
C GLY A 32 -3.22 3.98 -1.90
N LEU A 33 -3.28 4.11 -0.57
CA LEU A 33 -3.73 3.07 0.36
C LEU A 33 -5.10 3.41 0.97
N ASP A 34 -5.84 2.37 1.37
CA ASP A 34 -7.19 2.49 1.95
C ASP A 34 -7.24 3.41 3.19
N GLY A 35 -6.18 3.43 4.00
CA GLY A 35 -6.02 4.25 5.20
C GLY A 35 -5.80 5.73 4.90
N GLY A 36 -5.23 6.06 3.73
CA GLY A 36 -5.19 7.43 3.22
C GLY A 36 -6.61 7.98 3.01
N ARG A 37 -7.50 7.16 2.43
CA ARG A 37 -8.92 7.47 2.29
C ARG A 37 -9.64 7.56 3.64
N LEU A 38 -9.33 6.67 4.58
CA LEU A 38 -9.92 6.67 5.92
C LEU A 38 -9.73 8.01 6.64
N ILE A 39 -8.60 8.70 6.42
CA ILE A 39 -8.35 10.02 7.01
C ILE A 39 -9.24 11.10 6.42
N PHE A 40 -9.47 11.10 5.11
CA PHE A 40 -10.41 12.05 4.51
C PHE A 40 -11.83 11.85 5.05
N VAL A 41 -12.24 10.59 5.22
CA VAL A 41 -13.54 10.25 5.83
C VAL A 41 -13.58 10.67 7.30
N ALA A 42 -12.51 10.44 8.08
CA ALA A 42 -12.42 10.88 9.46
C ALA A 42 -12.51 12.42 9.58
N ILE A 43 -11.81 13.14 8.69
CA ILE A 43 -11.89 14.60 8.59
C ILE A 43 -13.30 15.05 8.20
N GLU A 44 -13.97 14.37 7.28
CA GLU A 44 -15.35 14.67 6.88
C GLU A 44 -16.32 14.49 8.06
N ILE A 45 -16.16 13.43 8.85
CA ILE A 45 -16.98 13.17 10.05
C ILE A 45 -16.74 14.26 11.10
N ILE A 46 -15.50 14.65 11.35
CA ILE A 46 -15.14 15.66 12.37
C ILE A 46 -15.52 17.08 11.92
N SER A 47 -15.27 17.42 10.66
CA SER A 47 -15.50 18.75 10.08
C SER A 47 -16.97 18.97 9.68
N GLY A 48 -17.75 17.89 9.53
CA GLY A 48 -19.13 17.94 9.05
C GLY A 48 -19.28 18.43 7.60
N ARG A 49 -18.15 18.59 6.88
CA ARG A 49 -18.09 19.07 5.49
C ARG A 49 -17.51 17.99 4.61
N ARG A 50 -18.20 17.70 3.51
CA ARG A 50 -17.74 16.72 2.52
C ARG A 50 -16.41 17.17 1.92
N VAL A 51 -15.42 16.28 1.94
CA VAL A 51 -14.21 16.48 1.14
C VAL A 51 -14.61 16.28 -0.32
N PRO A 52 -14.33 17.24 -1.22
CA PRO A 52 -14.69 17.07 -2.62
C PRO A 52 -13.94 15.88 -3.22
N PRO A 53 -14.62 14.98 -3.94
CA PRO A 53 -14.04 13.74 -4.45
C PRO A 53 -12.84 13.99 -5.38
N ASP A 54 -12.81 15.12 -6.08
CA ASP A 54 -11.70 15.52 -6.94
C ASP A 54 -10.37 15.67 -6.19
N ARG A 55 -10.41 16.08 -4.91
CA ARG A 55 -9.20 16.19 -4.07
C ARG A 55 -8.70 14.83 -3.60
N GLU A 56 -9.61 13.91 -3.29
CA GLU A 56 -9.27 12.55 -2.89
C GLU A 56 -8.64 11.78 -4.06
N VAL A 57 -9.22 11.91 -5.25
CA VAL A 57 -8.70 11.34 -6.50
C VAL A 57 -7.33 11.93 -6.83
N GLY A 58 -7.19 13.27 -6.78
CA GLY A 58 -5.90 13.92 -7.02
C GLY A 58 -4.80 13.46 -6.06
N PHE A 59 -5.10 13.34 -4.77
CA PHE A 59 -4.16 12.85 -3.76
C PHE A 59 -3.73 11.40 -4.02
N HIS A 60 -4.66 10.52 -4.37
CA HIS A 60 -4.34 9.13 -4.73
C HIS A 60 -3.49 9.03 -6.00
N LEU A 61 -3.84 9.79 -7.04
CA LEU A 61 -3.10 9.80 -8.30
C LEU A 61 -1.66 10.28 -8.11
N VAL A 62 -1.44 11.33 -7.31
CA VAL A 62 -0.08 11.80 -6.98
C VAL A 62 0.71 10.71 -6.25
N GLY A 63 0.10 10.03 -5.29
CA GLY A 63 0.72 8.91 -4.56
C GLY A 63 1.17 7.79 -5.49
N ILE A 64 0.25 7.32 -6.33
CA ILE A 64 0.52 6.24 -7.29
C ILE A 64 1.59 6.68 -8.28
N MET A 65 1.51 7.89 -8.81
CA MET A 65 2.49 8.41 -9.76
C MET A 65 3.89 8.49 -9.15
N LEU A 66 4.01 8.97 -7.91
CA LEU A 66 5.29 9.01 -7.19
C LEU A 66 5.86 7.59 -6.98
N LEU A 67 5.00 6.64 -6.61
CA LEU A 67 5.36 5.24 -6.44
C LEU A 67 5.86 4.62 -7.75
N LEU A 68 5.17 4.87 -8.87
CA LEU A 68 5.57 4.39 -10.19
C LEU A 68 6.93 4.98 -10.62
N ILE A 69 7.14 6.29 -10.40
CA ILE A 69 8.42 6.95 -10.68
C ILE A 69 9.53 6.30 -9.83
N LEU A 70 9.28 6.07 -8.55
CA LEU A 70 10.24 5.44 -7.66
C LEU A 70 10.60 4.02 -8.12
N VAL A 71 9.60 3.21 -8.47
CA VAL A 71 9.82 1.85 -9.00
C VAL A 71 10.70 1.89 -10.25
N VAL A 72 10.42 2.79 -11.19
CA VAL A 72 11.22 2.95 -12.42
C VAL A 72 12.64 3.40 -12.10
N ALA A 73 12.81 4.40 -11.22
CA ALA A 73 14.11 4.91 -10.83
C ALA A 73 14.99 3.82 -10.17
N ILE A 74 14.42 3.04 -9.26
CA ILE A 74 15.10 1.90 -8.62
C ILE A 74 15.46 0.84 -9.66
N THR A 75 14.50 0.47 -10.53
CA THR A 75 14.72 -0.55 -11.57
C THR A 75 15.87 -0.17 -12.51
N ILE A 76 15.97 1.09 -12.92
CA ILE A 76 17.07 1.57 -13.76
C ILE A 76 18.40 1.47 -13.01
N GLY A 77 18.43 1.88 -11.74
CA GLY A 77 19.63 1.78 -10.90
C GLY A 77 20.10 0.34 -10.73
N ASP A 78 19.18 -0.59 -10.50
CA ASP A 78 19.48 -2.02 -10.39
C ASP A 78 20.00 -2.59 -11.72
N LEU A 79 19.39 -2.21 -12.85
CA LEU A 79 19.82 -2.65 -14.18
C LEU A 79 21.23 -2.17 -14.53
N GLN A 80 21.56 -0.93 -14.19
CA GLN A 80 22.91 -0.37 -14.38
C GLN A 80 23.96 -1.10 -13.53
N ARG A 81 23.62 -1.42 -12.27
CA ARG A 81 24.50 -2.17 -11.38
C ARG A 81 24.75 -3.59 -11.88
N LEU A 82 23.72 -4.25 -12.42
CA LEU A 82 23.83 -5.59 -12.98
C LEU A 82 24.67 -5.63 -14.26
N GLY A 83 24.58 -4.61 -15.13
CA GLY A 83 25.38 -4.54 -16.36
C GLY A 83 26.81 -4.04 -16.19
N SER A 84 27.13 -3.45 -15.03
CA SER A 84 28.47 -2.93 -14.70
C SER A 84 29.39 -3.95 -14.00
N ASN A 85 28.86 -5.12 -13.60
CA ASN A 85 29.61 -6.23 -12.99
C ASN A 85 29.74 -7.40 -13.97
#